data_AF-A0A2L0F7J6-F1
#
_entry.id   AF-A0A2L0F7J6-F1
#
_cell.length_a   1.000
_cell.length_b   1.000
_cell.length_c   1.000
_cell.angle_alpha   90.00
_cell.angle_beta   90.00
_cell.angle_gamma   90.00
#
_symmetry.space_group_name_H-M   'P 1'
#
loop_
_entity.id
_entity.type
_entity.pdbx_description
1 polymer ?
#
loop_
_entity_poly.entity_id
_entity_poly.type
_entity_poly.pdbx_seq_one_letter_code
_entity_poly.pdbx_strand_id
1 'polypeptide(L)'
;MKRFLMALGLTAIVCTGCDEIVFELSPSGVHPSDPDPAPPSSEDDDPPTPSAVAIRGGDVPPDFGFRMWEDPDSLVLIFDSDAQECPPTVIEATCDNAPRWQFMLALPPEFDAPGPVDLRDPRVSFHESLSEAVPDCAFGGGTGTGGGYFRGTIEIVSSDETSLVVRAHDVGLEGQVNGDFTVQRCSAAADPATGE
;
A
#
# COMPACT_ATOMS: atom_id res chain seq x y z
N MET A 1 -15.12 -46.56 -11.22
CA MET A 1 -16.52 -46.06 -11.24
C MET A 1 -16.83 -45.40 -9.91
N LYS A 2 -17.05 -44.08 -9.90
CA LYS A 2 -18.04 -43.33 -9.09
C LYS A 2 -17.71 -41.85 -9.21
N ARG A 3 -18.56 -41.14 -9.95
CA ARG A 3 -18.56 -39.68 -10.12
C ARG A 3 -19.40 -39.10 -8.98
N PHE A 4 -18.87 -38.12 -8.24
CA PHE A 4 -19.67 -37.30 -7.33
C PHE A 4 -19.97 -35.97 -8.03
N LEU A 5 -21.26 -35.77 -8.33
CA LEU A 5 -21.86 -34.50 -8.72
C LEU A 5 -22.23 -33.76 -7.44
N MET A 6 -21.67 -32.57 -7.21
CA MET A 6 -22.22 -31.62 -6.24
C MET A 6 -22.99 -30.53 -6.98
N ALA A 7 -24.24 -30.37 -6.59
CA ALA A 7 -25.19 -29.42 -7.13
C ALA A 7 -24.91 -28.01 -6.59
N LEU A 8 -24.87 -27.02 -7.49
CA LEU A 8 -24.89 -25.61 -7.15
C LEU A 8 -26.34 -25.17 -6.92
N GLY A 9 -26.64 -24.73 -5.69
CA GLY A 9 -27.90 -24.06 -5.34
C GLY A 9 -27.81 -22.57 -5.70
N LEU A 10 -28.70 -22.13 -6.59
CA LEU A 10 -28.90 -20.73 -6.96
C LEU A 10 -29.93 -20.12 -6.01
N THR A 11 -29.51 -19.21 -5.12
CA THR A 11 -30.42 -18.43 -4.28
C THR A 11 -30.71 -17.10 -4.99
N ALA A 12 -31.90 -16.99 -5.57
CA ALA A 12 -32.39 -15.72 -6.12
C ALA A 12 -32.88 -14.82 -4.98
N ILE A 13 -32.22 -13.69 -4.77
CA ILE A 13 -32.69 -12.62 -3.89
C ILE A 13 -33.61 -11.71 -4.72
N VAL A 14 -34.90 -11.76 -4.42
CA VAL A 14 -35.92 -10.87 -4.99
C VAL A 14 -36.06 -9.68 -4.05
N CYS A 15 -35.41 -8.56 -4.38
CA CYS A 15 -35.65 -7.27 -3.72
C CYS A 15 -36.71 -6.49 -4.51
N THR A 16 -37.97 -6.65 -4.13
CA THR A 16 -39.06 -5.74 -4.52
C THR A 16 -39.30 -4.76 -3.38
N GLY A 17 -39.00 -3.48 -3.61
CA GLY A 17 -39.27 -2.41 -2.65
C GLY A 17 -38.71 -1.09 -3.13
N CYS A 18 -39.38 -0.46 -4.10
CA CYS A 18 -39.17 0.96 -4.41
C CYS A 18 -40.09 1.76 -3.48
N ASP A 19 -39.61 2.12 -2.29
CA ASP A 19 -40.23 3.18 -1.51
C ASP A 19 -39.73 4.53 -2.03
N GLU A 20 -40.67 5.38 -2.41
CA GLU A 20 -40.47 6.74 -2.88
C GLU A 20 -40.07 7.63 -1.69
N ILE A 21 -38.84 8.14 -1.71
CA ILE A 21 -38.35 9.10 -0.70
C ILE A 21 -38.94 10.47 -1.04
N VAL A 22 -40.00 10.85 -0.32
CA VAL A 22 -40.56 12.20 -0.36
C VAL A 22 -39.73 13.11 0.55
N PHE A 23 -39.00 14.05 -0.04
CA PHE A 23 -38.35 15.13 0.70
C PHE A 23 -39.37 16.24 0.97
N GLU A 24 -39.84 16.35 2.22
CA GLU A 24 -40.58 17.54 2.67
C GLU A 24 -39.61 18.71 2.84
N LEU A 25 -39.59 19.60 1.85
CA LEU A 25 -38.96 20.91 1.95
C LEU A 25 -39.78 21.79 2.90
N SER A 26 -39.37 21.87 4.17
CA SER A 26 -39.91 22.84 5.13
C SER A 26 -39.50 24.27 4.74
N PRO A 27 -40.45 25.20 4.57
CA PRO A 27 -40.13 26.60 4.27
C PRO A 27 -39.82 27.39 5.54
N SER A 28 -38.57 27.86 5.60
CA SER A 28 -38.21 29.22 6.05
C SER A 28 -38.67 29.67 7.44
N GLY A 29 -37.98 29.20 8.49
CA GLY A 29 -37.87 29.91 9.77
C GLY A 29 -36.64 30.81 9.77
N VAL A 30 -36.83 32.14 9.70
CA VAL A 30 -35.74 33.13 9.83
C VAL A 30 -35.31 33.18 11.29
N HIS A 31 -34.12 32.66 11.60
CA HIS A 31 -33.49 32.77 12.92
C HIS A 31 -32.60 34.04 12.95
N PRO A 32 -32.64 34.84 14.03
CA PRO A 32 -31.82 36.05 14.17
C PRO A 32 -30.32 35.72 14.14
N SER A 33 -29.57 36.55 13.42
CA SER A 33 -28.15 36.39 13.12
C SER A 33 -27.29 36.33 14.39
N ASP A 34 -26.92 35.11 14.80
CA ASP A 34 -25.71 34.88 15.57
C ASP A 34 -24.48 35.25 14.71
N PRO A 35 -23.41 35.82 15.29
CA PRO A 35 -22.18 36.08 14.58
C PRO A 35 -21.64 34.76 14.00
N ASP A 36 -21.30 34.78 12.70
CA ASP A 36 -20.74 33.64 11.99
C ASP A 36 -19.63 33.00 12.83
N PRO A 37 -19.78 31.74 13.30
CA PRO A 37 -18.66 31.01 13.84
C PRO A 37 -17.63 30.95 12.72
N ALA A 38 -16.39 31.39 13.01
CA ALA A 38 -15.29 31.22 12.09
C ALA A 38 -15.32 29.76 11.59
N PRO A 39 -15.21 29.51 10.26
CA PRO A 39 -15.19 28.15 9.76
C PRO A 39 -14.14 27.39 10.56
N PRO A 40 -14.44 26.18 11.07
CA PRO A 40 -13.42 25.39 11.73
C PRO A 40 -12.24 25.34 10.76
N SER A 41 -11.08 25.82 11.23
CA SER A 41 -9.83 25.60 10.54
C SER A 41 -9.79 24.10 10.31
N SER A 42 -9.95 23.69 9.05
CA SER A 42 -9.72 22.32 8.61
C SER A 42 -8.20 22.11 8.69
N GLU A 43 -7.70 22.06 9.92
CA GLU A 43 -6.38 21.54 10.28
C GLU A 43 -6.48 20.03 10.04
N ASP A 44 -5.97 19.63 8.88
CA ASP A 44 -5.15 18.43 8.77
C ASP A 44 -5.79 17.10 9.20
N ASP A 45 -6.99 16.81 8.66
CA ASP A 45 -7.48 15.44 8.49
C ASP A 45 -7.10 14.91 7.09
N ASP A 46 -6.01 15.42 6.50
CA ASP A 46 -5.41 14.72 5.37
C ASP A 46 -4.87 13.39 5.93
N PRO A 47 -5.39 12.23 5.48
CA PRO A 47 -4.87 10.95 5.93
C PRO A 47 -3.35 10.95 5.69
N PRO A 48 -2.57 10.30 6.57
CA PRO A 48 -1.13 10.21 6.36
C PRO A 48 -0.91 9.76 4.92
N THR A 49 -0.27 10.62 4.13
CA THR A 49 -0.02 10.30 2.73
C THR A 49 0.90 9.09 2.75
N PRO A 50 0.49 7.94 2.21
CA PRO A 50 1.30 6.74 2.26
C PRO A 50 2.68 7.08 1.71
N SER A 51 3.70 6.69 2.46
CA SER A 51 5.07 7.06 2.13
C SER A 51 5.74 5.91 1.40
N ALA A 52 6.80 6.24 0.68
CA ALA A 52 7.55 5.25 -0.07
C ALA A 52 9.05 5.56 -0.06
N VAL A 53 9.84 4.51 0.11
CA VAL A 53 11.31 4.55 -0.03
C VAL A 53 11.77 3.43 -0.95
N ALA A 54 12.96 3.61 -1.52
CA ALA A 54 13.59 2.67 -2.43
C ALA A 54 14.95 2.27 -1.87
N ILE A 55 15.28 0.99 -1.90
CA ILE A 55 16.57 0.47 -1.47
C ILE A 55 17.04 -0.62 -2.44
N ARG A 56 18.36 -0.79 -2.57
CA ARG A 56 18.92 -1.90 -3.34
C ARG A 56 18.74 -3.20 -2.54
N GLY A 57 18.39 -4.30 -3.21
CA GLY A 57 18.12 -5.59 -2.57
C GLY A 57 19.25 -6.06 -1.65
N GLY A 58 20.50 -5.89 -2.06
CA GLY A 58 21.68 -6.21 -1.25
C GLY A 58 21.83 -5.39 0.04
N ASP A 59 21.16 -4.24 0.13
CA ASP A 59 21.22 -3.31 1.26
C ASP A 59 19.99 -3.43 2.18
N VAL A 60 19.00 -4.27 1.84
CA VAL A 60 17.82 -4.51 2.68
C VAL A 60 18.25 -5.17 4.00
N PRO A 61 17.88 -4.59 5.16
CA PRO A 61 18.21 -5.18 6.45
C PRO A 61 17.64 -6.60 6.62
N PRO A 62 18.40 -7.53 7.25
CA PRO A 62 18.03 -8.95 7.32
C PRO A 62 16.78 -9.24 8.15
N ASP A 63 16.37 -8.31 9.01
CA ASP A 63 15.20 -8.33 9.87
C ASP A 63 13.87 -8.12 9.13
N PHE A 64 13.89 -7.57 7.91
CA PHE A 64 12.68 -7.46 7.08
C PHE A 64 12.06 -8.82 6.75
N GLY A 65 12.79 -9.94 6.91
CA GLY A 65 12.29 -11.30 6.68
C GLY A 65 11.90 -11.59 5.21
N PHE A 66 11.92 -10.58 4.37
CA PHE A 66 11.82 -10.65 2.93
C PHE A 66 13.16 -11.18 2.41
N ARG A 67 13.13 -12.26 1.61
CA ARG A 67 14.32 -12.83 0.95
C ARG A 67 14.02 -13.22 -0.49
N MET A 68 12.97 -12.63 -1.06
CA MET A 68 12.52 -12.99 -2.41
C MET A 68 13.17 -12.14 -3.51
N TRP A 69 14.16 -11.31 -3.15
CA TRP A 69 15.14 -10.83 -4.11
C TRP A 69 16.27 -11.87 -4.20
N GLU A 70 16.35 -12.57 -5.33
CA GLU A 70 17.51 -13.43 -5.62
C GLU A 70 18.70 -12.60 -6.10
N ASP A 71 18.43 -11.39 -6.61
CA ASP A 71 19.43 -10.49 -7.17
C ASP A 71 19.70 -9.32 -6.20
N PRO A 72 20.95 -9.14 -5.71
CA PRO A 72 21.32 -8.01 -4.86
C PRO A 72 21.17 -6.65 -5.54
N ASP A 73 21.10 -6.59 -6.87
CA ASP A 73 20.88 -5.37 -7.65
C ASP A 73 19.40 -5.03 -7.86
N SER A 74 18.48 -5.83 -7.30
CA SER A 74 17.04 -5.53 -7.40
C SER A 74 16.71 -4.17 -6.77
N LEU A 75 15.81 -3.43 -7.40
CA LEU A 75 15.17 -2.25 -6.81
C LEU A 75 14.05 -2.71 -5.88
N VAL A 76 14.18 -2.43 -4.58
CA VAL A 76 13.14 -2.73 -3.60
C VAL A 76 12.40 -1.46 -3.25
N LEU A 77 11.13 -1.38 -3.63
CA LEU A 77 10.20 -0.32 -3.24
C LEU A 77 9.48 -0.74 -1.96
N ILE A 78 9.46 0.12 -0.96
CA ILE A 78 8.79 -0.10 0.32
C ILE A 78 7.75 0.98 0.47
N PHE A 79 6.48 0.59 0.48
CA PHE A 79 5.33 1.45 0.71
C PHE A 79 4.80 1.18 2.11
N ASP A 80 4.36 2.22 2.79
CA ASP A 80 3.89 2.12 4.17
C ASP A 80 2.70 3.04 4.43
N SER A 81 1.83 2.62 5.36
CA SER A 81 0.77 3.46 5.92
C SER A 81 1.33 4.66 6.68
N ASP A 82 2.54 4.57 7.24
CA ASP A 82 3.20 5.64 7.98
C ASP A 82 4.30 6.31 7.17
N ALA A 83 4.85 7.41 7.70
CA ALA A 83 6.01 8.06 7.12
C ALA A 83 7.27 7.19 7.25
N GLN A 84 7.96 6.97 6.13
CA GLN A 84 9.21 6.22 6.02
C GLN A 84 10.37 7.17 5.78
N GLU A 85 11.50 6.85 6.39
CA GLU A 85 12.76 7.55 6.22
C GLU A 85 13.86 6.53 5.91
N CYS A 86 15.04 7.00 5.49
CA CYS A 86 16.20 6.13 5.32
C CYS A 86 17.05 6.09 6.61
N PRO A 87 17.45 4.91 7.12
CA PRO A 87 17.16 3.58 6.60
C PRO A 87 15.70 3.17 6.82
N PRO A 88 15.12 2.35 5.92
CA PRO A 88 13.72 1.95 6.03
C PRO A 88 13.47 1.21 7.34
N THR A 89 12.28 1.41 7.91
CA THR A 89 11.88 0.75 9.15
C THR A 89 10.84 -0.32 8.87
N VAL A 90 11.02 -1.50 9.47
CA VAL A 90 9.98 -2.54 9.47
C VAL A 90 8.85 -2.04 10.36
N ILE A 91 7.61 -2.16 9.91
CA ILE A 91 6.47 -1.85 10.77
C ILE A 91 6.44 -2.80 11.97
N GLU A 92 6.17 -2.24 13.15
CA GLU A 92 5.92 -3.01 14.36
C GLU A 92 4.43 -3.07 14.64
N ALA A 93 3.96 -4.21 15.15
CA ALA A 93 2.55 -4.40 15.42
C ALA A 93 2.16 -3.55 16.62
N THR A 94 1.11 -2.75 16.47
CA THR A 94 0.60 -1.89 17.53
C THR A 94 -0.71 -2.46 18.06
N CYS A 95 -0.91 -2.33 19.37
CA CYS A 95 -2.15 -2.77 20.04
C CYS A 95 -3.24 -1.69 20.09
N ASP A 96 -3.06 -0.60 19.36
CA ASP A 96 -4.00 0.51 19.27
C ASP A 96 -5.15 0.27 18.29
N ASN A 97 -5.11 -0.86 17.56
CA ASN A 97 -6.06 -1.23 16.51
C ASN A 97 -6.10 -0.25 15.32
N ALA A 98 -5.09 0.63 15.19
CA ALA A 98 -4.93 1.41 13.98
C ALA A 98 -4.49 0.46 12.85
N PRO A 99 -5.16 0.47 11.68
CA PRO A 99 -4.72 -0.35 10.56
C PRO A 99 -3.36 0.16 10.07
N ARG A 100 -2.34 -0.69 10.16
CA ARG A 100 -1.00 -0.40 9.63
C ARG A 100 -0.65 -1.43 8.58
N TRP A 101 -0.03 -1.01 7.49
CA TRP A 101 0.37 -1.91 6.42
C TRP A 101 1.73 -1.49 5.86
N GLN A 102 2.50 -2.49 5.45
CA GLN A 102 3.76 -2.32 4.77
C GLN A 102 3.79 -3.26 3.57
N PHE A 103 4.00 -2.69 2.40
CA PHE A 103 4.06 -3.40 1.15
C PHE A 103 5.43 -3.21 0.51
N MET A 104 6.14 -4.31 0.33
CA MET A 104 7.45 -4.36 -0.31
C MET A 104 7.35 -4.99 -1.68
N LEU A 105 7.98 -4.38 -2.67
CA LEU A 105 8.08 -4.87 -4.03
C LEU A 105 9.54 -4.94 -4.44
N ALA A 106 10.05 -6.12 -4.75
CA ALA A 106 11.36 -6.30 -5.36
C ALA A 106 11.22 -6.42 -6.88
N LEU A 107 11.80 -5.44 -7.57
CA LEU A 107 11.89 -5.35 -9.02
C LEU A 107 13.28 -5.79 -9.47
N PRO A 108 13.39 -6.76 -10.39
CA PRO A 108 14.64 -7.06 -11.08
C PRO A 108 15.32 -5.82 -11.69
N PRO A 109 16.66 -5.80 -11.83
CA PRO A 109 17.40 -4.63 -12.34
C PRO A 109 16.93 -4.15 -13.72
N GLU A 110 16.44 -5.04 -14.57
CA GLU A 110 15.88 -4.68 -15.88
C GLU A 110 14.63 -3.79 -15.82
N PHE A 111 14.01 -3.68 -14.64
CA PHE A 111 12.88 -2.80 -14.37
C PHE A 111 13.25 -1.52 -13.63
N ASP A 112 14.52 -1.31 -13.24
CA ASP A 112 14.99 -0.03 -12.66
C ASP A 112 15.25 1.01 -13.76
N ALA A 113 14.21 1.31 -14.55
CA ALA A 113 14.22 2.30 -15.60
C ALA A 113 12.80 2.86 -15.82
N PRO A 114 12.66 4.07 -16.38
CA PRO A 114 11.34 4.62 -16.66
C PRO A 114 10.50 3.71 -17.57
N GLY A 115 9.28 3.42 -17.13
CA GLY A 115 8.35 2.54 -17.83
C GLY A 115 7.37 1.81 -16.91
N PRO A 116 6.32 1.19 -17.49
CA PRO A 116 5.35 0.40 -16.76
C PRO A 116 5.89 -1.00 -16.43
N VAL A 117 5.52 -1.49 -15.25
CA VAL A 117 5.82 -2.81 -14.71
C VAL A 117 4.50 -3.48 -14.32
N ASP A 118 4.16 -4.57 -15.02
CA ASP A 118 3.00 -5.41 -14.66
C ASP A 118 3.40 -6.31 -13.48
N LEU A 119 2.69 -6.19 -12.35
CA LEU A 119 2.99 -6.97 -11.15
C LEU A 119 2.61 -8.45 -11.27
N ARG A 120 2.00 -8.85 -12.40
CA ARG A 120 1.81 -10.26 -12.76
C ARG A 120 3.06 -10.89 -13.37
N ASP A 121 4.09 -10.10 -13.68
CA ASP A 121 5.37 -10.65 -14.16
C ASP A 121 5.97 -11.55 -13.08
N PRO A 122 6.27 -12.82 -13.39
CA PRO A 122 6.72 -13.79 -12.38
C PRO A 122 8.08 -13.50 -11.76
N ARG A 123 8.83 -12.53 -12.30
CA ARG A 123 10.11 -12.09 -11.75
C ARG A 123 9.95 -11.01 -10.68
N VAL A 124 8.78 -10.39 -10.58
CA VAL A 124 8.49 -9.39 -9.56
C VAL A 124 8.12 -10.11 -8.26
N SER A 125 8.80 -9.81 -7.16
CA SER A 125 8.50 -10.41 -5.86
C SER A 125 7.85 -9.40 -4.94
N PHE A 126 6.95 -9.84 -4.06
CA PHE A 126 6.30 -8.95 -3.10
C PHE A 126 6.25 -9.54 -1.70
N HIS A 127 6.27 -8.68 -0.71
CA HIS A 127 5.94 -9.03 0.66
C HIS A 127 4.98 -8.00 1.22
N GLU A 128 4.02 -8.49 1.98
CA GLU A 128 3.01 -7.67 2.59
C GLU A 128 2.85 -8.06 4.04
N SER A 129 2.87 -7.04 4.89
CA SER A 129 2.55 -7.13 6.30
C SER A 129 1.39 -6.19 6.60
N LEU A 130 0.34 -6.72 7.20
CA LEU A 130 -0.88 -6.00 7.55
C LEU A 130 -1.17 -6.25 9.03
N SER A 131 -1.17 -5.18 9.83
CA SER A 131 -1.71 -5.18 11.18
C SER A 131 -3.20 -4.89 11.09
N GLU A 132 -4.01 -5.94 11.10
CA GLU A 132 -5.45 -5.80 11.36
C GLU A 132 -5.70 -5.79 12.87
N ALA A 133 -6.90 -5.35 13.28
CA ALA A 133 -7.37 -5.44 14.66
C ALA A 133 -7.61 -6.91 15.08
N VAL A 134 -6.55 -7.71 15.12
CA VAL A 134 -6.58 -9.07 15.65
C VAL A 134 -6.38 -9.03 17.17
N PRO A 135 -7.15 -9.82 17.94
CA PRO A 135 -6.81 -10.09 19.32
C PRO A 135 -5.38 -10.66 19.33
N ASP A 136 -4.47 -10.03 20.08
CA ASP A 136 -3.04 -10.36 20.21
C ASP A 136 -2.05 -9.49 19.40
N CYS A 137 -2.51 -8.44 18.69
CA CYS A 137 -1.62 -7.47 18.02
C CYS A 137 -0.60 -8.17 17.11
N ALA A 138 -1.09 -9.10 16.30
CA ALA A 138 -0.27 -9.88 15.37
C ALA A 138 -0.33 -9.28 13.97
N PHE A 139 0.77 -9.41 13.22
CA PHE A 139 0.74 -9.16 11.78
C PHE A 139 0.12 -10.35 11.04
N GLY A 140 -0.88 -10.06 10.22
CA GLY A 140 -1.20 -10.88 9.06
C GLY A 140 -0.29 -10.49 7.90
N GLY A 141 -0.19 -11.34 6.89
CA GLY A 141 0.65 -11.02 5.74
C GLY A 141 0.91 -12.20 4.83
N GLY A 142 1.55 -11.90 3.71
CA GLY A 142 1.87 -12.85 2.69
C GLY A 142 3.18 -12.52 2.00
N THR A 143 3.87 -13.58 1.59
CA THR A 143 5.00 -13.50 0.67
C THR A 143 4.60 -14.22 -0.61
N GLY A 144 4.92 -13.63 -1.76
CA GLY A 144 4.76 -14.30 -3.04
C GLY A 144 5.65 -13.72 -4.13
N THR A 145 5.64 -14.42 -5.25
CA THR A 145 6.16 -13.94 -6.53
C THR A 145 4.99 -13.66 -7.47
N GLY A 146 5.22 -12.77 -8.43
CA GLY A 146 4.28 -12.38 -9.45
C GLY A 146 3.74 -13.60 -10.19
N GLY A 147 2.49 -13.49 -10.57
CA GLY A 147 1.65 -14.59 -11.03
C GLY A 147 0.20 -14.21 -10.81
N GLY A 148 -0.74 -14.97 -11.38
CA GLY A 148 -2.15 -14.56 -11.51
C GLY A 148 -2.93 -14.23 -10.22
N TYR A 149 -2.31 -14.30 -9.04
CA TYR A 149 -2.87 -13.91 -7.76
C TYR A 149 -2.62 -12.44 -7.40
N PHE A 150 -1.53 -11.85 -7.88
CA PHE A 150 -1.22 -10.45 -7.63
C PHE A 150 -1.63 -9.59 -8.83
N ARG A 151 -2.13 -8.38 -8.56
CA ARG A 151 -2.63 -7.46 -9.58
C ARG A 151 -2.07 -6.06 -9.33
N GLY A 152 -2.31 -5.19 -10.30
CA GLY A 152 -1.83 -3.82 -10.28
C GLY A 152 -0.68 -3.57 -11.23
N THR A 153 -0.28 -2.32 -11.29
CA THR A 153 0.82 -1.84 -12.15
C THR A 153 1.58 -0.76 -11.39
N ILE A 154 2.89 -0.78 -11.52
CA ILE A 154 3.74 0.33 -11.15
C ILE A 154 4.36 0.92 -12.41
N GLU A 155 4.36 2.23 -12.54
CA GLU A 155 5.08 2.97 -13.59
C GLU A 155 6.17 3.81 -12.94
N ILE A 156 7.43 3.53 -13.27
CA ILE A 156 8.52 4.45 -12.94
C ILE A 156 8.45 5.59 -13.95
N VAL A 157 8.08 6.78 -13.49
CA VAL A 157 7.93 7.96 -14.35
C VAL A 157 9.28 8.60 -14.61
N SER A 158 10.10 8.73 -13.56
CA SER A 158 11.47 9.23 -13.65
C SER A 158 12.33 8.65 -12.55
N SER A 159 13.64 8.58 -12.79
CA SER A 159 14.64 8.19 -11.80
C SER A 159 15.85 9.10 -11.89
N ASP A 160 16.41 9.45 -10.73
CA ASP A 160 17.73 10.02 -10.58
C ASP A 160 18.54 9.26 -9.52
N GLU A 161 19.69 9.80 -9.14
CA GLU A 161 20.61 9.20 -8.16
C GLU A 161 20.04 9.16 -6.73
N THR A 162 19.07 10.03 -6.41
CA THR A 162 18.57 10.24 -5.05
C THR A 162 17.10 9.88 -4.87
N SER A 163 16.34 9.81 -5.96
CA SER A 163 14.90 9.65 -5.91
C SER A 163 14.32 9.02 -7.18
N LEU A 164 13.09 8.52 -7.03
CA LEU A 164 12.23 8.03 -8.10
C LEU A 164 10.88 8.73 -8.03
N VAL A 165 10.25 8.96 -9.17
CA VAL A 165 8.81 9.28 -9.24
C VAL A 165 8.10 8.04 -9.74
N VAL A 166 7.18 7.52 -8.94
CA VAL A 166 6.51 6.24 -9.16
C VAL A 166 5.01 6.44 -9.14
N ARG A 167 4.32 5.93 -10.15
CA ARG A 167 2.86 5.86 -10.17
C ARG A 167 2.41 4.44 -9.92
N ALA A 168 1.61 4.22 -8.89
CA ALA A 168 1.06 2.90 -8.56
C ALA A 168 -0.44 2.88 -8.84
N HIS A 169 -0.93 1.74 -9.34
CA HIS A 169 -2.33 1.50 -9.62
C HIS A 169 -2.76 0.12 -9.12
N ASP A 170 -3.69 0.09 -8.15
CA ASP A 170 -4.28 -1.15 -7.58
C ASP A 170 -3.19 -2.14 -7.11
N VAL A 171 -2.18 -1.63 -6.40
CA VAL A 171 -1.05 -2.39 -5.86
C VAL A 171 -1.30 -2.74 -4.38
N GLY A 172 -0.82 -3.89 -3.90
CA GLY A 172 -1.11 -4.40 -2.55
C GLY A 172 -2.39 -5.24 -2.51
N LEU A 173 -2.68 -5.90 -1.39
CA LEU A 173 -4.02 -6.46 -1.19
C LEU A 173 -5.03 -5.32 -1.24
N GLU A 174 -6.16 -5.55 -1.91
CA GLU A 174 -7.26 -4.57 -2.01
C GLU A 174 -6.90 -3.24 -2.68
N GLY A 175 -5.70 -3.09 -3.26
CA GLY A 175 -5.27 -1.86 -3.92
C GLY A 175 -4.89 -0.73 -2.97
N GLN A 176 -4.40 -1.07 -1.78
CA GLN A 176 -3.94 -0.14 -0.74
C GLN A 176 -2.92 0.90 -1.26
N VAL A 177 -2.08 0.52 -2.21
CA VAL A 177 -1.07 1.38 -2.82
C VAL A 177 -1.59 1.88 -4.16
N ASN A 178 -2.00 3.14 -4.20
CA ASN A 178 -2.51 3.81 -5.40
C ASN A 178 -2.20 5.30 -5.37
N GLY A 179 -1.70 5.85 -6.48
CA GLY A 179 -1.35 7.26 -6.61
C GLY A 179 0.04 7.51 -7.17
N ASP A 180 0.46 8.77 -7.10
CA ASP A 180 1.80 9.22 -7.50
C ASP A 180 2.66 9.41 -6.24
N PHE A 181 3.85 8.83 -6.23
CA PHE A 181 4.78 8.80 -5.10
C PHE A 181 6.12 9.41 -5.52
N THR A 182 6.70 10.23 -4.65
CA THR A 182 8.12 10.58 -4.70
C THR A 182 8.85 9.69 -3.71
N VAL A 183 9.70 8.81 -4.24
CA VAL A 183 10.34 7.73 -3.48
C VAL A 183 11.81 8.08 -3.28
N GLN A 184 12.25 8.23 -2.04
CA GLN A 184 13.66 8.48 -1.74
C GLN A 184 14.48 7.20 -1.92
N ARG A 185 15.63 7.28 -2.62
CA ARG A 185 16.60 6.19 -2.66
C ARG A 185 17.45 6.21 -1.39
N CYS A 186 17.32 5.17 -0.60
CA CYS A 186 18.20 4.89 0.53
C CYS A 186 19.51 4.32 0.00
N SER A 187 20.60 5.04 0.25
CA SER A 187 21.94 4.48 0.12
C SER A 187 22.21 3.51 1.28
N ALA A 188 22.97 2.45 1.04
CA ALA A 188 23.66 1.76 2.13
C ALA A 188 24.28 2.81 3.04
N ALA A 189 23.99 2.76 4.35
CA ALA A 189 24.66 3.62 5.32
C ALA A 189 26.15 3.50 5.06
N ALA A 190 26.79 4.58 4.60
CA ALA A 190 28.20 4.55 4.26
C ALA A 190 28.93 3.97 5.47
N ASP A 191 29.58 2.83 5.27
CA ASP A 191 30.29 2.10 6.32
C ASP A 191 31.11 3.14 7.09
N PRO A 192 30.92 3.30 8.42
CA PRO A 192 31.58 4.37 9.15
C PRO A 192 33.06 4.19 8.93
N ALA A 193 33.64 5.13 8.16
CA ALA A 193 34.99 5.02 7.61
C ALA A 193 35.91 4.41 8.65
N THR A 194 36.35 3.17 8.40
CA THR A 194 37.27 2.46 9.28
C THR A 194 38.53 3.30 9.34
N GLY A 195 38.67 4.07 10.41
CA GLY A 195 39.83 4.93 10.61
C GLY A 195 41.06 4.04 10.74
N GLU A 196 41.92 4.07 9.73
CA GLU A 196 43.32 3.67 9.83
C GLU A 196 44.16 4.74 10.54
#